data_AF-A0A482WN44-F1
#
_entry.id   AF-A0A482WN44-F1
#
_cell.length_a   1.000
_cell.length_b   1.000
_cell.length_c   1.000
_cell.angle_alpha   90.00
_cell.angle_beta   90.00
_cell.angle_gamma   90.00
#
_symmetry.space_group_name_H-M   'P 1'
#
loop_
_entity.id
_entity.type
_entity.pdbx_description
1 polymer ?
#
loop_
_entity_poly.entity_id
_entity_poly.type
_entity_poly.pdbx_seq_one_letter_code
_entity_poly.pdbx_strand_id
1 'polypeptide(L)'
;MPKIKSEKRSEKEVVENGDKKSSNGWGQGQLFGTEANENTFQGAGFKDKEKAQETLRLLDGRDPPYQFQIINSMYNRAKVIYKRTTDKDKRHNLNEAIDVFEKWIDDYKSHSRSKENFSYLPLELMEEYAPLAKHYKISDSFLNAFKEVDGDIKKLRMKKVPDTEITWDIERNRNLKKLNENIKSNYLQLFETDEPLRGLPSKEHTEMIMWGYSNDSTKIKKCIPLIKEKLDG
;
A
#
# COMPACT_ATOMS: atom_id res chain seq x y z
N MET A 1 1.23 -74.31 -25.71
CA MET A 1 0.31 -73.25 -25.23
C MET A 1 0.58 -71.97 -26.01
N PRO A 2 -0.44 -71.12 -26.25
CA PRO A 2 -0.79 -70.63 -27.58
C PRO A 2 -0.42 -69.17 -27.91
N LYS A 3 -0.23 -68.96 -29.23
CA LYS A 3 -0.50 -67.81 -30.11
C LYS A 3 -0.88 -66.46 -29.46
N ILE A 4 -0.16 -65.39 -29.86
CA ILE A 4 -0.81 -64.13 -30.24
C ILE A 4 -0.28 -63.72 -31.62
N LYS A 5 -1.22 -63.45 -32.52
CA LYS A 5 -1.07 -63.10 -33.93
C LYS A 5 -0.83 -61.60 -34.13
N SER A 6 -0.07 -61.31 -35.19
CA SER A 6 -0.21 -60.23 -36.19
C SER A 6 -1.64 -59.65 -36.34
N GLU A 7 -1.93 -58.42 -36.80
CA GLU A 7 -1.28 -57.55 -37.81
C GLU A 7 -2.07 -56.19 -37.93
N LYS A 8 -1.42 -55.16 -38.52
CA LYS A 8 -1.92 -53.97 -39.31
C LYS A 8 -2.83 -52.90 -38.64
N ARG A 9 -2.46 -51.60 -38.61
CA ARG A 9 -2.36 -50.55 -39.69
C ARG A 9 -3.74 -50.34 -40.35
N SER A 10 -4.44 -49.20 -40.37
CA SER A 10 -4.19 -47.74 -40.44
C SER A 10 -5.45 -47.00 -39.91
N GLU A 11 -5.46 -45.75 -39.45
CA GLU A 11 -5.55 -44.51 -40.25
C GLU A 11 -5.33 -43.25 -39.39
N LYS A 12 -4.95 -42.16 -40.06
CA LYS A 12 -4.61 -40.83 -39.52
C LYS A 12 -5.86 -40.04 -39.13
N GLU A 13 -5.78 -39.30 -38.03
CA GLU A 13 -6.33 -37.95 -37.95
C GLU A 13 -5.31 -37.02 -37.26
N VAL A 14 -5.07 -35.89 -37.93
CA VAL A 14 -4.29 -34.72 -37.51
C VAL A 14 -5.25 -33.87 -36.65
N VAL A 15 -4.83 -33.19 -35.58
CA VAL A 15 -4.69 -31.72 -35.57
C VAL A 15 -4.25 -31.21 -34.17
N GLU A 16 -3.19 -30.39 -34.22
CA GLU A 16 -2.78 -29.19 -33.45
C GLU A 16 -2.66 -29.13 -31.91
N ASN A 17 -1.39 -29.00 -31.49
CA ASN A 17 -0.78 -27.88 -30.77
C ASN A 17 -1.63 -27.02 -29.81
N GLY A 18 -1.22 -27.02 -28.54
CA GLY A 18 -1.49 -25.96 -27.57
C GLY A 18 -0.31 -25.78 -26.61
N ASP A 19 0.59 -24.87 -26.96
CA ASP A 19 1.76 -24.48 -26.17
C ASP A 19 1.38 -23.99 -24.76
N LYS A 20 1.95 -24.64 -23.74
CA LYS A 20 1.94 -24.18 -22.35
C LYS A 20 2.85 -22.95 -22.20
N LYS A 21 2.26 -21.75 -22.19
CA LYS A 21 2.94 -20.52 -21.75
C LYS A 21 2.94 -20.39 -20.23
N SER A 22 4.13 -20.25 -19.67
CA SER A 22 4.42 -19.85 -18.30
C SER A 22 3.78 -18.50 -17.97
N SER A 23 2.99 -18.44 -16.91
CA SER A 23 2.32 -17.24 -16.41
C SER A 23 3.29 -16.32 -15.66
N ASN A 24 3.99 -15.45 -16.39
CA ASN A 24 4.38 -14.15 -15.85
C ASN A 24 3.14 -13.24 -15.94
N GLY A 25 2.49 -13.04 -14.80
CA GLY A 25 1.25 -12.25 -14.66
C GLY A 25 1.45 -10.76 -14.87
N TRP A 26 1.80 -10.36 -16.10
CA TRP A 26 1.48 -9.03 -16.62
C TRP A 26 0.30 -9.22 -17.57
N GLY A 27 -0.88 -9.34 -16.96
CA GLY A 27 -2.15 -9.45 -17.66
C GLY A 27 -2.36 -8.24 -18.57
N GLN A 28 -2.76 -8.54 -19.79
CA GLN A 28 -3.06 -7.63 -20.89
C GLN A 28 -3.79 -6.35 -20.45
N GLY A 29 -3.17 -5.20 -20.75
CA GLY A 29 -3.86 -4.05 -21.36
C GLY A 29 -5.03 -3.37 -20.64
N GLN A 30 -5.36 -3.71 -19.39
CA GLN A 30 -6.41 -2.99 -18.66
C GLN A 30 -5.86 -1.63 -18.23
N LEU A 31 -6.30 -0.59 -18.92
CA LEU A 31 -6.00 0.81 -18.59
C LEU A 31 -6.48 1.09 -17.17
N PHE A 32 -5.57 1.45 -16.27
CA PHE A 32 -5.93 1.98 -14.96
C PHE A 32 -6.95 3.13 -15.14
N GLY A 33 -8.16 2.99 -14.62
CA GLY A 33 -9.10 4.12 -14.50
C GLY A 33 -10.03 4.40 -15.69
N THR A 34 -10.27 3.48 -16.62
CA THR A 34 -11.35 3.66 -17.62
C THR A 34 -12.73 3.23 -17.13
N GLU A 35 -12.79 2.43 -16.06
CA GLU A 35 -14.03 1.99 -15.42
C GLU A 35 -14.00 2.37 -13.93
N ALA A 36 -15.11 2.91 -13.42
CA ALA A 36 -15.30 3.13 -12.00
C ALA A 36 -15.62 1.79 -11.33
N ASN A 37 -14.60 1.15 -10.77
CA ASN A 37 -14.76 -0.02 -9.93
C ASN A 37 -14.00 0.22 -8.62
N GLU A 38 -14.19 -0.67 -7.64
CA GLU A 38 -13.54 -0.57 -6.32
C GLU A 38 -11.99 -0.54 -6.40
N ASN A 39 -11.40 -0.86 -7.55
CA ASN A 39 -9.96 -0.88 -7.77
C ASN A 39 -9.41 0.40 -8.46
N THR A 40 -10.25 1.37 -8.84
CA THR A 40 -9.79 2.58 -9.55
C THR A 40 -9.86 3.84 -8.67
N PHE A 41 -8.71 4.52 -8.57
CA PHE A 41 -8.60 5.81 -7.89
C PHE A 41 -9.39 6.88 -8.65
N GLN A 42 -10.52 7.31 -8.08
CA GLN A 42 -11.45 8.25 -8.70
C GLN A 42 -10.98 9.70 -8.57
N GLY A 43 -11.40 10.56 -9.50
CA GLY A 43 -11.14 12.01 -9.44
C GLY A 43 -9.76 12.45 -9.93
N ALA A 44 -8.82 11.53 -10.14
CA ALA A 44 -7.51 11.83 -10.74
C ALA A 44 -7.60 12.13 -12.24
N GLY A 45 -6.67 12.93 -12.75
CA GLY A 45 -6.56 13.25 -14.17
C GLY A 45 -5.35 14.13 -14.50
N PHE A 46 -5.23 14.44 -15.79
CA PHE A 46 -4.06 15.16 -16.32
C PHE A 46 -4.39 15.98 -17.59
N LYS A 47 -5.64 16.43 -17.71
CA LYS A 47 -6.09 17.22 -18.87
C LYS A 47 -5.37 18.56 -19.01
N ASP A 48 -4.92 19.13 -17.89
CA ASP A 48 -4.22 20.40 -17.75
C ASP A 48 -3.42 20.41 -16.43
N LYS A 49 -2.67 21.49 -16.21
CA LYS A 49 -1.85 21.71 -15.02
C LYS A 49 -2.65 21.65 -13.72
N GLU A 50 -3.81 22.28 -13.69
CA GLU A 50 -4.66 22.37 -12.49
C GLU A 50 -5.15 20.98 -12.08
N LYS A 51 -5.59 20.17 -13.06
CA LYS A 51 -6.03 18.80 -12.80
C LYS A 51 -4.89 17.88 -12.37
N ALA A 52 -3.68 18.08 -12.90
CA ALA A 52 -2.50 17.37 -12.43
C ALA A 52 -2.17 17.72 -10.97
N GLN A 53 -2.24 19.00 -10.60
CA GLN A 53 -2.05 19.43 -9.20
C GLN A 53 -3.15 18.90 -8.28
N GLU A 54 -4.41 18.90 -8.71
CA GLU A 54 -5.52 18.29 -7.97
C GLU A 54 -5.25 16.80 -7.72
N THR A 55 -4.75 16.08 -8.74
CA THR A 55 -4.37 14.67 -8.59
C THR A 55 -3.29 14.46 -7.53
N LEU A 56 -2.27 15.34 -7.48
CA LEU A 56 -1.26 15.30 -6.42
C LEU A 56 -1.89 15.55 -5.04
N ARG A 57 -2.83 16.49 -4.92
CA ARG A 57 -3.54 16.78 -3.66
C ARG A 57 -4.40 15.60 -3.19
N LEU A 58 -5.09 14.91 -4.10
CA LEU A 58 -5.91 13.74 -3.77
C LEU A 58 -5.08 12.54 -3.29
N LEU A 59 -3.80 12.49 -3.67
CA LEU A 59 -2.86 11.44 -3.27
C LEU A 59 -2.05 11.81 -2.02
N ASP A 60 -2.11 13.06 -1.57
CA ASP A 60 -1.36 13.52 -0.41
C ASP A 60 -1.74 12.74 0.86
N GLY A 61 -0.73 12.42 1.66
CA GLY A 61 -0.86 11.58 2.85
C GLY A 61 -0.99 10.07 2.62
N ARG A 62 -1.16 9.60 1.38
CA ARG A 62 -1.16 8.15 1.08
C ARG A 62 0.25 7.56 1.10
N ASP A 63 0.37 6.24 1.02
CA ASP A 63 1.69 5.57 1.01
C ASP A 63 2.56 6.07 -0.15
N PRO A 64 3.83 6.50 0.06
CA PRO A 64 4.67 7.02 -1.02
C PRO A 64 4.79 6.08 -2.25
N PRO A 65 4.93 4.74 -2.09
CA PRO A 65 4.93 3.83 -3.23
C PRO A 65 3.61 3.84 -4.01
N TYR A 66 2.47 3.96 -3.32
CA TYR A 66 1.15 4.01 -3.96
C TYR A 66 0.96 5.33 -4.72
N GLN A 67 1.37 6.46 -4.13
CA GLN A 67 1.40 7.75 -4.82
C GLN A 67 2.23 7.66 -6.11
N PHE A 68 3.44 7.09 -6.02
CA PHE A 68 4.34 6.93 -7.16
C PHE A 68 3.73 6.08 -8.26
N GLN A 69 3.10 4.95 -7.92
CA GLN A 69 2.44 4.08 -8.90
C GLN A 69 1.37 4.83 -9.71
N ILE A 70 0.51 5.60 -9.03
CA ILE A 70 -0.56 6.34 -9.70
C ILE A 70 0.02 7.49 -10.53
N ILE A 71 0.91 8.29 -9.96
CA ILE A 71 1.48 9.47 -10.62
C ILE A 71 2.33 9.06 -11.83
N ASN A 72 3.16 8.02 -11.70
CA ASN A 72 3.95 7.49 -12.81
C ASN A 72 3.07 6.91 -13.92
N SER A 73 1.96 6.25 -13.57
CA SER A 73 0.97 5.78 -14.56
C SER A 73 0.35 6.95 -15.33
N MET A 74 -0.10 7.99 -14.62
CA MET A 74 -0.68 9.19 -15.24
C MET A 74 0.33 9.96 -16.10
N TYR A 75 1.56 10.14 -15.62
CA TYR A 75 2.67 10.76 -16.38
C TYR A 75 2.93 10.05 -17.71
N ASN A 76 3.04 8.72 -17.70
CA ASN A 76 3.29 7.96 -18.91
C ASN A 76 2.10 8.03 -19.89
N ARG A 77 0.86 8.00 -19.39
CA ARG A 77 -0.34 8.18 -20.20
C ARG A 77 -0.42 9.57 -20.82
N ALA A 78 -0.13 10.61 -20.05
CA ALA A 78 -0.09 11.99 -20.52
C ALA A 78 0.93 12.15 -21.66
N LYS A 79 2.12 11.57 -21.54
CA LYS A 79 3.14 11.57 -22.61
C LYS A 79 2.69 10.86 -23.88
N VAL A 80 2.01 9.71 -23.76
CA VAL A 80 1.47 8.99 -24.92
C VAL A 80 0.41 9.82 -25.63
N ILE A 81 -0.49 10.46 -24.88
CA ILE A 81 -1.56 11.30 -25.45
C ILE A 81 -0.96 12.56 -26.07
N TYR A 82 -0.02 13.23 -25.41
CA TYR A 82 0.69 14.40 -25.92
C TYR A 82 1.32 14.16 -27.30
N LYS A 83 1.95 12.99 -27.50
CA LYS A 83 2.54 12.61 -28.81
C LYS A 83 1.50 12.46 -29.93
N ARG A 84 0.25 12.15 -29.59
CA ARG A 84 -0.85 11.93 -30.53
C ARG A 84 -1.72 13.18 -30.74
N THR A 85 -1.67 14.14 -29.84
CA THR A 85 -2.43 15.38 -29.93
C THR A 85 -1.78 16.35 -30.92
N THR A 86 -2.56 16.87 -31.86
CA THR A 86 -2.14 17.88 -32.84
C THR A 86 -2.63 19.29 -32.48
N ASP A 87 -3.76 19.37 -31.78
CA ASP A 87 -4.34 20.62 -31.26
C ASP A 87 -3.35 21.33 -30.32
N LYS A 88 -3.06 22.61 -30.63
CA LYS A 88 -1.99 23.37 -29.96
C LYS A 88 -2.32 23.63 -28.50
N ASP A 89 -3.55 24.00 -28.19
CA ASP A 89 -3.97 24.37 -26.83
C ASP A 89 -3.99 23.13 -25.94
N LYS A 90 -4.56 22.01 -26.42
CA LYS A 90 -4.52 20.72 -25.70
C LYS A 90 -3.10 20.22 -25.51
N ARG A 91 -2.22 20.39 -26.50
CA ARG A 91 -0.80 20.05 -26.34
C ARG A 91 -0.14 20.88 -25.26
N HIS A 92 -0.39 22.19 -25.22
CA HIS A 92 0.16 23.05 -24.18
C HIS A 92 -0.29 22.60 -22.78
N ASN A 93 -1.59 22.37 -22.60
CA ASN A 93 -2.17 21.90 -21.34
C ASN A 93 -1.58 20.54 -20.89
N LEU A 94 -1.44 19.59 -21.83
CA LEU A 94 -0.82 18.29 -21.55
C LEU A 94 0.66 18.43 -21.18
N ASN A 95 1.40 19.34 -21.83
CA ASN A 95 2.79 19.58 -21.50
C ASN A 95 2.93 20.10 -20.06
N GLU A 96 2.13 21.10 -19.67
CA GLU A 96 2.15 21.60 -18.30
C GLU A 96 1.77 20.53 -17.27
N ALA A 97 0.80 19.66 -17.58
CA ALA A 97 0.45 18.53 -16.72
C ALA A 97 1.60 17.52 -16.57
N ILE A 98 2.32 17.22 -17.67
CA ILE A 98 3.51 16.37 -17.67
C ILE A 98 4.60 16.97 -16.77
N ASP A 99 4.87 18.27 -16.89
CA ASP A 99 5.88 18.97 -16.10
C ASP A 99 5.57 18.90 -14.59
N VAL A 100 4.29 18.99 -14.20
CA VAL A 100 3.85 18.84 -12.80
C VAL A 100 4.20 17.45 -12.26
N PHE A 101 3.88 16.39 -13.00
CA PHE A 101 4.18 15.03 -12.56
C PHE A 101 5.67 14.70 -12.62
N GLU A 102 6.39 15.19 -13.62
CA GLU A 102 7.83 14.98 -13.75
C GLU A 102 8.58 15.52 -12.53
N LYS A 103 8.28 16.77 -12.13
CA LYS A 103 8.84 17.37 -10.91
C LYS A 103 8.57 16.54 -9.66
N TRP A 104 7.35 16.02 -9.52
CA TRP A 104 7.01 15.16 -8.38
C TRP A 104 7.76 13.82 -8.42
N ILE A 105 7.89 13.20 -9.61
CA ILE A 105 8.61 11.93 -9.80
C ILE A 105 10.11 12.11 -9.51
N ASP A 106 10.69 13.22 -9.92
CA ASP A 106 12.10 13.53 -9.68
C ASP A 106 12.36 13.80 -8.20
N ASP A 107 11.46 14.52 -7.51
CA ASP A 107 11.47 14.66 -6.05
C ASP A 107 11.41 13.31 -5.34
N TYR A 108 10.48 12.44 -5.75
CA TYR A 108 10.33 11.10 -5.19
C TYR A 108 11.63 10.27 -5.27
N LYS A 109 12.33 10.33 -6.41
CA LYS A 109 13.59 9.61 -6.63
C LYS A 109 14.77 10.24 -5.90
N SER A 110 14.93 11.55 -5.99
CA SER A 110 16.07 12.29 -5.44
C SER A 110 16.08 12.28 -3.90
N HIS A 111 14.91 12.38 -3.27
CA HIS A 111 14.79 12.35 -1.80
C HIS A 111 14.54 10.95 -1.23
N SER A 112 14.62 9.88 -2.04
CA SER A 112 14.38 8.50 -1.59
C SER A 112 13.05 8.33 -0.83
N ARG A 113 11.99 9.00 -1.27
CA ARG A 113 10.68 9.04 -0.57
C ARG A 113 10.04 7.67 -0.40
N SER A 114 10.48 6.67 -1.16
CA SER A 114 10.12 5.26 -0.94
C SER A 114 10.47 4.75 0.47
N LYS A 115 11.53 5.29 1.10
CA LYS A 115 11.97 4.92 2.45
C LYS A 115 11.11 5.54 3.56
N GLU A 116 10.26 6.50 3.23
CA GLU A 116 9.29 7.10 4.16
C GLU A 116 8.05 6.22 4.35
N ASN A 117 7.97 5.08 3.65
CA ASN A 117 6.82 4.19 3.69
C ASN A 117 6.68 3.47 5.04
N PHE A 118 5.50 3.60 5.65
CA PHE A 118 5.12 2.84 6.83
C PHE A 118 4.44 1.52 6.44
N SER A 119 5.22 0.44 6.29
CA SER A 119 4.69 -0.88 5.94
C SER A 119 3.63 -1.37 6.93
N TYR A 120 2.52 -1.91 6.43
CA TYR A 120 1.45 -2.43 7.28
C TYR A 120 1.90 -3.67 8.05
N LEU A 121 1.56 -3.72 9.34
CA LEU A 121 1.60 -4.94 10.13
C LEU A 121 0.39 -5.83 9.79
N PRO A 122 0.53 -7.17 9.89
CA PRO A 122 -0.62 -8.07 9.84
C PRO A 122 -1.64 -7.73 10.92
N LEU A 123 -2.93 -7.86 10.61
CA LEU A 123 -4.01 -7.54 11.53
C LEU A 123 -3.88 -8.34 12.84
N GLU A 124 -3.63 -9.64 12.74
CA GLU A 124 -3.51 -10.56 13.87
C GLU A 124 -2.36 -10.14 14.80
N LEU A 125 -1.27 -9.64 14.23
CA LEU A 125 -0.14 -9.15 15.02
C LEU A 125 -0.53 -7.88 15.80
N MET A 126 -1.33 -6.99 15.22
CA MET A 126 -1.80 -5.80 15.93
C MET A 126 -2.75 -6.16 17.08
N GLU A 127 -3.58 -7.19 16.89
CA GLU A 127 -4.53 -7.65 17.92
C GLU A 127 -3.84 -8.16 19.18
N GLU A 128 -2.72 -8.86 19.06
CA GLU A 128 -1.92 -9.34 20.20
C GLU A 128 -1.38 -8.19 21.07
N TYR A 129 -1.37 -6.95 20.56
CA TYR A 129 -0.92 -5.76 21.29
C TYR A 129 -2.03 -4.98 21.99
N ALA A 130 -3.30 -5.37 21.82
CA ALA A 130 -4.43 -4.70 22.47
C ALA A 130 -4.33 -4.65 24.01
N PRO A 131 -3.86 -5.68 24.74
CA PRO A 131 -3.67 -5.60 26.19
C PRO A 131 -2.65 -4.54 26.60
N LEU A 132 -1.52 -4.44 25.88
CA LEU A 132 -0.48 -3.44 26.16
C LEU A 132 -0.96 -2.03 25.80
N ALA A 133 -1.70 -1.87 24.70
CA ALA A 133 -2.32 -0.59 24.34
C ALA A 133 -3.31 -0.13 25.42
N LYS A 134 -4.12 -1.05 25.97
CA LYS A 134 -5.02 -0.76 27.09
C LYS A 134 -4.26 -0.34 28.35
N HIS A 135 -3.14 -1.01 28.66
CA HIS A 135 -2.27 -0.63 29.77
C HIS A 135 -1.78 0.82 29.62
N TYR A 136 -1.31 1.20 28.43
CA TYR A 136 -0.84 2.56 28.15
C TYR A 136 -1.95 3.59 27.85
N LYS A 137 -3.22 3.18 27.87
CA LYS A 137 -4.39 4.02 27.55
C LYS A 137 -4.33 4.60 26.12
N ILE A 138 -3.86 3.80 25.17
CA ILE A 138 -3.77 4.14 23.75
C ILE A 138 -5.10 3.80 23.06
N SER A 139 -5.53 4.64 22.11
CA SER A 139 -6.74 4.41 21.31
C SER A 139 -6.58 3.20 20.38
N ASP A 140 -7.66 2.43 20.24
CA ASP A 140 -7.80 1.29 19.33
C ASP A 140 -8.59 1.64 18.04
N SER A 141 -8.85 2.93 17.80
CA SER A 141 -9.70 3.41 16.71
C SER A 141 -9.26 2.91 15.32
N PHE A 142 -7.96 3.02 15.00
CA PHE A 142 -7.42 2.50 13.76
C PHE A 142 -7.50 0.97 13.69
N LEU A 143 -7.17 0.27 14.77
CA LEU A 143 -7.26 -1.19 14.83
C LEU A 143 -8.69 -1.64 14.52
N ASN A 144 -9.70 -1.02 15.14
CA ASN A 144 -11.11 -1.34 14.89
C ASN A 144 -11.50 -1.07 13.42
N ALA A 145 -11.08 0.06 12.86
CA ALA A 145 -11.32 0.37 11.45
C ALA A 145 -10.62 -0.63 10.50
N PHE A 146 -9.44 -1.12 10.85
CA PHE A 146 -8.67 -2.10 10.07
C PHE A 146 -9.28 -3.51 10.18
N LYS A 147 -9.84 -3.87 11.35
CA LYS A 147 -10.63 -5.10 11.55
C LYS A 147 -11.88 -5.11 10.68
N GLU A 148 -12.63 -4.01 10.61
CA GLU A 148 -13.85 -3.91 9.79
C GLU A 148 -13.63 -4.12 8.29
N VAL A 149 -12.37 -4.05 7.83
CA VAL A 149 -11.99 -4.34 6.44
C VAL A 149 -11.15 -5.60 6.31
N ASP A 150 -11.09 -6.44 7.35
CA ASP A 150 -10.34 -7.70 7.39
C ASP A 150 -8.84 -7.52 7.06
N GLY A 151 -8.25 -6.39 7.44
CA GLY A 151 -6.87 -6.06 7.10
C GLY A 151 -6.64 -5.70 5.62
N ASP A 152 -7.70 -5.57 4.81
CA ASP A 152 -7.60 -5.25 3.38
C ASP A 152 -7.27 -3.77 3.17
N ILE A 153 -6.03 -3.53 2.72
CA ILE A 153 -5.50 -2.18 2.47
C ILE A 153 -6.28 -1.45 1.35
N LYS A 154 -6.80 -2.16 0.33
CA LYS A 154 -7.58 -1.52 -0.73
C LYS A 154 -8.91 -1.01 -0.20
N LYS A 155 -9.62 -1.83 0.59
CA LYS A 155 -10.85 -1.40 1.28
C LYS A 155 -10.57 -0.27 2.27
N LEU A 156 -9.44 -0.32 2.99
CA LEU A 156 -9.02 0.75 3.91
C LEU A 156 -8.87 2.11 3.20
N ARG A 157 -8.35 2.12 1.97
CA ARG A 157 -8.21 3.34 1.13
C ARG A 157 -9.52 3.95 0.68
N MET A 158 -10.64 3.26 0.87
CA MET A 158 -12.00 3.72 0.59
C MET A 158 -12.79 4.01 1.87
N LYS A 159 -12.32 3.51 3.03
CA LYS A 159 -13.00 3.68 4.31
C LYS A 159 -12.69 5.06 4.90
N LYS A 160 -13.69 5.93 4.96
CA LYS A 160 -13.58 7.25 5.60
C LYS A 160 -13.41 7.14 7.11
N VAL A 161 -12.63 8.06 7.69
CA VAL A 161 -12.64 8.29 9.14
C VAL A 161 -13.95 9.01 9.49
N PRO A 162 -14.68 8.58 10.54
CA PRO A 162 -15.94 9.22 10.95
C PRO A 162 -15.80 10.75 11.06
N ASP A 163 -16.80 11.47 10.58
CA ASP A 163 -16.87 12.94 10.61
C ASP A 163 -15.73 13.67 9.87
N THR A 164 -15.03 12.98 8.96
CA THR A 164 -14.00 13.60 8.12
C THR A 164 -14.14 13.24 6.64
N GLU A 165 -13.43 13.98 5.79
CA GLU A 165 -13.35 13.71 4.35
C GLU A 165 -12.20 12.78 3.96
N ILE A 166 -11.32 12.41 4.90
CA ILE A 166 -10.16 11.57 4.62
C ILE A 166 -10.43 10.10 4.94
N THR A 167 -9.62 9.23 4.36
CA THR A 167 -9.68 7.79 4.58
C THR A 167 -8.66 7.35 5.64
N TRP A 168 -8.89 6.17 6.22
CA TRP A 168 -8.08 5.66 7.31
C TRP A 168 -6.60 5.45 6.94
N ASP A 169 -6.28 5.16 5.68
CA ASP A 169 -4.88 5.08 5.23
C ASP A 169 -4.15 6.43 5.34
N ILE A 170 -4.84 7.54 5.04
CA ILE A 170 -4.30 8.90 5.15
C ILE A 170 -4.13 9.28 6.61
N GLU A 171 -5.15 9.04 7.43
CA GLU A 171 -5.11 9.37 8.86
C GLU A 171 -4.01 8.59 9.58
N ARG A 172 -3.89 7.30 9.28
CA ARG A 172 -2.80 6.44 9.75
C ARG A 172 -1.43 7.03 9.44
N ASN A 173 -1.16 7.34 8.18
CA ASN A 173 0.15 7.82 7.76
C ASN A 173 0.50 9.18 8.38
N ARG A 174 -0.49 10.06 8.57
CA ARG A 174 -0.28 11.35 9.26
C ARG A 174 0.09 11.16 10.72
N ASN A 175 -0.59 10.26 11.45
CA ASN A 175 -0.27 9.97 12.84
C ASN A 175 1.08 9.27 13.00
N LEU A 176 1.38 8.27 12.16
CA LEU A 176 2.68 7.61 12.14
C LEU A 176 3.83 8.56 11.83
N LYS A 177 3.64 9.51 10.91
CA LYS A 177 4.64 10.55 10.62
C LYS A 177 4.96 11.37 11.87
N LYS A 178 3.93 11.89 12.55
CA LYS A 178 4.08 12.66 13.80
C LYS A 178 4.77 11.85 14.89
N LEU A 179 4.36 10.59 15.11
CA LEU A 179 4.96 9.70 16.12
C LEU A 179 6.42 9.41 15.83
N ASN A 180 6.75 9.07 14.58
CA ASN A 180 8.11 8.78 14.15
C ASN A 180 9.02 10.02 14.27
N GLU A 181 8.52 11.21 13.95
CA GLU A 181 9.24 12.48 14.15
C GLU A 181 9.47 12.76 15.63
N ASN A 182 8.46 12.54 16.49
CA ASN A 182 8.57 12.69 17.94
C ASN A 182 9.63 11.75 18.53
N ILE A 183 9.58 10.47 18.19
CA ILE A 183 10.54 9.45 18.67
C ILE A 183 11.97 9.83 18.26
N LYS A 184 12.18 10.24 17.01
CA LYS A 184 13.50 10.65 16.51
C LYS A 184 14.01 11.91 17.20
N SER A 185 13.17 12.93 17.33
CA SER A 185 13.56 14.23 17.86
C SER A 185 13.89 14.17 19.36
N ASN A 186 13.18 13.31 20.09
CA ASN A 186 13.34 13.13 21.53
C ASN A 186 14.19 11.90 21.90
N TYR A 187 14.79 11.22 20.91
CA TYR A 187 15.62 10.02 21.10
C TYR A 187 14.95 8.95 21.96
N LEU A 188 13.63 8.78 21.79
CA LEU A 188 12.85 7.86 22.61
C LEU A 188 13.21 6.41 22.28
N GLN A 189 13.32 5.59 23.31
CA GLN A 189 13.54 4.17 23.12
C GLN A 189 12.24 3.48 22.69
N LEU A 190 12.36 2.55 21.74
CA LEU A 190 11.21 1.80 21.23
C LEU A 190 10.76 0.66 22.17
N PHE A 191 11.56 0.34 23.18
CA PHE A 191 11.29 -0.76 24.10
C PHE A 191 11.61 -0.32 25.51
N GLU A 192 10.80 -0.77 26.46
CA GLU A 192 10.98 -0.50 27.87
C GLU A 192 12.26 -1.15 28.38
N THR A 193 13.04 -0.38 29.14
CA THR A 193 14.28 -0.83 29.78
C THR A 193 14.11 -1.17 31.25
N ASP A 194 12.99 -0.80 31.86
CA ASP A 194 12.75 -0.91 33.28
C ASP A 194 11.60 -1.86 33.60
N GLU A 195 11.66 -2.49 34.77
CA GLU A 195 10.55 -3.31 35.26
C GLU A 195 9.34 -2.44 35.63
N PRO A 196 8.10 -2.96 35.50
CA PRO A 196 7.74 -4.35 35.19
C PRO A 196 7.68 -4.67 33.69
N LEU A 197 7.79 -3.68 32.80
CA LEU A 197 7.52 -3.84 31.37
C LEU A 197 8.76 -4.11 30.51
N ARG A 198 9.95 -4.21 31.13
CA ARG A 198 11.23 -4.43 30.44
C ARG A 198 11.10 -5.43 29.28
N GLY A 199 11.55 -5.02 28.10
CA GLY A 199 11.54 -5.83 26.89
C GLY A 199 10.26 -5.74 26.06
N LEU A 200 9.17 -5.18 26.59
CA LEU A 200 7.98 -4.84 25.81
C LEU A 200 8.17 -3.51 25.06
N PRO A 201 7.41 -3.25 23.99
CA PRO A 201 7.39 -1.94 23.36
C PRO A 201 7.04 -0.83 24.36
N SER A 202 7.70 0.31 24.20
CA SER A 202 7.36 1.52 24.95
C SER A 202 6.00 2.07 24.53
N LYS A 203 5.45 3.00 25.30
CA LYS A 203 4.18 3.66 24.98
C LYS A 203 4.12 4.16 23.53
N GLU A 204 5.12 4.93 23.09
CA GLU A 204 5.13 5.51 21.73
C GLU A 204 5.26 4.42 20.65
N HIS A 205 6.03 3.37 20.92
CA HIS A 205 6.15 2.26 19.97
C HIS A 205 4.87 1.41 19.92
N THR A 206 4.21 1.17 21.07
CA THR A 206 2.88 0.57 21.10
C THR A 206 1.87 1.40 20.32
N GLU A 207 1.93 2.73 20.41
CA GLU A 207 1.06 3.60 19.62
C GLU A 207 1.30 3.44 18.11
N MET A 208 2.57 3.35 17.67
CA MET A 208 2.89 3.02 16.27
C MET A 208 2.32 1.66 15.86
N ILE A 209 2.41 0.65 16.72
CA ILE A 209 1.86 -0.69 16.47
C ILE A 209 0.34 -0.63 16.34
N MET A 210 -0.34 0.17 17.17
CA MET A 210 -1.79 0.37 17.10
C MET A 210 -2.23 1.16 15.87
N TRP A 211 -1.32 1.94 15.26
CA TRP A 211 -1.45 2.49 13.90
C TRP A 211 -0.96 1.54 12.80
N GLY A 212 -0.66 0.28 13.13
CA GLY A 212 -0.30 -0.78 12.20
C GLY A 212 1.09 -0.66 11.59
N TYR A 213 2.06 -0.11 12.33
CA TYR A 213 3.46 -0.03 11.90
C TYR A 213 4.44 -0.32 13.05
N SER A 214 5.59 -0.89 12.72
CA SER A 214 6.75 -0.97 13.62
C SER A 214 8.03 -0.96 12.80
N ASN A 215 9.07 -0.31 13.33
CA ASN A 215 10.41 -0.35 12.75
C ASN A 215 11.07 -1.74 12.89
N ASP A 216 10.61 -2.57 13.83
CA ASP A 216 11.16 -3.89 14.11
C ASP A 216 10.04 -4.93 14.26
N SER A 217 9.41 -5.25 13.13
CA SER A 217 8.33 -6.23 13.07
C SER A 217 8.74 -7.63 13.59
N THR A 218 10.03 -7.98 13.50
CA THR A 218 10.56 -9.25 13.99
C THR A 218 10.63 -9.28 15.51
N LYS A 219 11.10 -8.20 16.15
CA LYS A 219 11.19 -8.11 17.60
C LYS A 219 9.81 -8.06 18.25
N ILE A 220 8.86 -7.29 17.70
CA ILE A 220 7.51 -7.24 18.26
C ILE A 220 6.79 -8.60 18.20
N LYS A 221 7.07 -9.44 17.19
CA LYS A 221 6.56 -10.83 17.16
C LYS A 221 7.10 -11.67 18.32
N LYS A 222 8.34 -11.44 18.72
CA LYS A 222 8.97 -12.15 19.85
C LYS A 222 8.49 -11.65 21.21
N CYS A 223 7.92 -10.45 21.30
CA CYS A 223 7.39 -9.90 22.56
C CYS A 223 6.01 -10.44 22.94
N ILE A 224 5.26 -11.10 22.03
CA ILE A 224 3.89 -11.58 22.29
C ILE A 224 3.79 -12.44 23.57
N PRO A 225 4.67 -13.44 23.82
CA PRO A 225 4.61 -14.21 25.06
C PRO A 225 4.81 -13.36 26.31
N LEU A 226 5.68 -12.34 26.24
CA LEU A 226 5.97 -11.43 27.35
C LEU A 226 4.78 -10.53 27.69
N ILE A 227 3.94 -10.17 26.70
CA ILE A 227 2.72 -9.39 26.95
C ILE A 227 1.79 -10.18 27.87
N LYS A 228 1.58 -11.47 27.57
CA LYS A 228 0.73 -12.36 28.37
C LYS A 228 1.31 -12.55 29.77
N GLU A 229 2.62 -12.83 29.86
CA GLU A 229 3.31 -13.01 31.15
C GLU A 229 3.21 -11.76 32.05
N LYS A 230 3.41 -10.56 31.48
CA LYS A 230 3.55 -9.33 32.27
C LYS A 230 2.24 -8.58 32.52
N LEU A 231 1.20 -8.84 31.74
CA LEU A 231 -0.09 -8.12 31.85
C LEU A 231 -1.27 -9.01 32.25
N ASP A 232 -1.21 -10.33 32.00
CA ASP A 232 -2.24 -11.28 32.45
C ASP A 232 -1.87 -11.96 33.78
N GLY A 233 -0.66 -11.68 34.30
CA GLY A 233 -0.13 -12.16 35.59
C GLY A 233 -0.51 -11.29 36.79
#